data_AF-A0ABD5NTW3-F1
#
_entry.id   AF-A0ABD5NTW3-F1
#
_cell.length_a   1.000
_cell.length_b   1.000
_cell.length_c   1.000
_cell.angle_alpha   90.00
_cell.angle_beta   90.00
_cell.angle_gamma   90.00
#
_symmetry.space_group_name_H-M   'P 1'
#
loop_
_entity.id
_entity.type
_entity.pdbx_description
1 polymer ?
#
loop_
_entity_poly.entity_id
_entity_poly.type
_entity_poly.pdbx_seq_one_letter_code
_entity_poly.pdbx_strand_id
1 'polypeptide(L)'
;MDGKTIRNKLVGSDDERAVSPVIGVILMVAITVILAAVIATLVMDFGDSVEQEANAGVVIETTGSDATVTWQTGGNAEWIDLNVDSSTQACADVWQAENPGSGGSGTGELSTVGASETLDESIGGVGGTSNACQDESGTISAIAVTEDGDRTVVQTENFDFN
;
A
#
# COMPACT_ATOMS: atom_id res chain seq x y z
N MET A 1 1.25 8.34 -82.49
CA MET A 1 1.73 7.99 -81.14
C MET A 1 0.64 7.17 -80.48
N ASP A 2 0.95 5.96 -80.02
CA ASP A 2 -0.05 5.07 -79.43
C ASP A 2 -0.36 5.50 -77.99
N GLY A 3 -1.57 6.01 -77.77
CA GLY A 3 -2.03 6.47 -76.47
C GLY A 3 -2.13 5.36 -75.43
N LYS A 4 -2.14 4.09 -75.85
CA LYS A 4 -2.23 2.94 -74.95
C LYS A 4 -0.98 2.78 -74.08
N THR A 5 0.19 3.10 -74.59
CA THR A 5 1.46 3.04 -73.84
C THR A 5 1.58 4.14 -72.79
N ILE A 6 0.97 5.30 -73.01
CA ILE A 6 1.04 6.44 -72.08
C ILE A 6 0.11 6.25 -70.88
N ARG A 7 -1.04 5.58 -71.05
CA ARG A 7 -1.97 5.31 -69.95
C ARG A 7 -1.36 4.44 -68.85
N ASN A 8 -0.60 3.40 -69.21
CA ASN A 8 0.05 2.53 -68.22
C ASN A 8 1.14 3.24 -67.41
N LYS A 9 1.75 4.31 -67.95
CA LYS A 9 2.72 5.14 -67.20
C LYS A 9 2.07 6.10 -66.19
N LEU A 10 0.79 6.42 -66.35
CA LEU A 10 0.09 7.40 -65.50
C LEU A 10 -0.70 6.76 -64.35
N VAL A 11 -1.05 5.47 -64.46
CA VAL A 11 -1.93 4.78 -63.50
C VAL A 11 -1.21 3.71 -62.66
N GLY A 12 0.09 3.49 -62.90
CA GLY A 12 0.87 2.42 -62.25
C GLY A 12 0.48 1.03 -62.76
N SER A 13 1.37 0.04 -62.62
CA SER A 13 0.97 -1.36 -62.76
C SER A 13 0.04 -1.76 -61.61
N ASP A 14 -0.75 -2.83 -61.76
CA ASP A 14 -1.73 -3.22 -60.73
C ASP A 14 -1.10 -3.54 -59.37
N ASP A 15 0.21 -3.86 -59.35
CA ASP A 15 1.01 -4.11 -58.15
C ASP A 15 1.52 -2.82 -57.46
N GLU A 16 1.56 -1.68 -58.17
CA GLU A 16 2.02 -0.38 -57.66
C GLU A 16 0.85 0.53 -57.25
N ARG A 17 -0.39 0.04 -57.34
CA ARG A 17 -1.57 0.78 -56.87
C ARG A 17 -1.51 0.89 -55.35
N ALA A 18 -1.11 2.06 -54.86
CA ALA A 18 -1.34 2.47 -53.49
C ALA A 18 -2.81 2.20 -53.11
N VAL A 19 -3.01 1.76 -51.86
CA VAL A 19 -4.31 1.40 -51.30
C VAL A 19 -5.39 2.40 -51.73
N SER A 20 -6.54 1.91 -52.19
CA SER A 20 -7.60 2.80 -52.68
C SER A 20 -8.03 3.77 -51.58
N PRO A 21 -8.44 5.01 -51.89
CA PRO A 21 -8.75 6.02 -50.87
C PRO A 21 -9.73 5.54 -49.80
N VAL A 22 -10.72 4.73 -50.20
CA VAL A 22 -11.72 4.17 -49.28
C VAL A 22 -11.14 3.05 -48.42
N ILE A 23 -10.32 2.17 -49.00
CA ILE A 23 -9.70 1.07 -48.25
C ILE A 23 -8.62 1.60 -47.30
N GLY A 24 -7.86 2.62 -47.71
CA GLY A 24 -6.89 3.29 -46.87
C GLY A 24 -7.52 3.89 -45.61
N VAL A 25 -8.68 4.55 -45.75
CA VAL A 25 -9.41 5.10 -44.59
C VAL A 25 -9.89 4.00 -43.67
N ILE A 26 -10.48 2.92 -44.20
CA ILE A 26 -10.96 1.80 -43.38
C ILE A 26 -9.79 1.16 -42.62
N LEU A 27 -8.66 0.92 -43.28
CA LEU A 27 -7.49 0.31 -42.66
C LEU A 27 -6.84 1.21 -41.60
N MET A 28 -6.76 2.52 -41.86
CA MET A 28 -6.22 3.49 -40.89
C MET A 28 -7.10 3.59 -39.65
N VAL A 29 -8.43 3.64 -39.83
CA VAL A 29 -9.38 3.68 -38.71
C VAL A 29 -9.35 2.35 -37.95
N ALA A 30 -9.32 1.22 -38.63
CA ALA A 30 -9.31 -0.09 -37.98
C ALA A 30 -8.11 -0.26 -37.02
N ILE A 31 -6.90 0.05 -37.47
CA ILE A 31 -5.69 -0.11 -36.65
C ILE A 31 -5.70 0.86 -35.47
N THR A 32 -6.08 2.12 -35.70
CA THR A 32 -6.12 3.12 -34.61
C THR A 32 -7.15 2.79 -33.54
N VAL A 33 -8.31 2.24 -33.92
CA VAL A 33 -9.33 1.78 -32.96
C VAL A 33 -8.83 0.59 -32.14
N ILE A 34 -8.15 -0.37 -32.78
CA ILE A 34 -7.56 -1.52 -32.06
C ILE A 34 -6.50 -1.05 -31.07
N LEU A 35 -5.56 -0.20 -31.52
CA LEU A 35 -4.48 0.29 -30.65
C LEU A 35 -5.03 1.10 -29.47
N ALA A 36 -6.04 1.94 -29.71
CA ALA A 36 -6.69 2.71 -28.65
C ALA A 36 -7.36 1.80 -27.61
N ALA A 37 -8.09 0.77 -28.06
CA ALA A 37 -8.74 -0.18 -27.16
C ALA A 37 -7.74 -0.97 -26.30
N VAL A 38 -6.65 -1.45 -26.91
CA VAL A 38 -5.63 -2.24 -26.20
C VAL A 38 -4.89 -1.39 -25.17
N ILE A 39 -4.53 -0.15 -25.50
CA ILE A 39 -3.85 0.73 -24.54
C ILE A 39 -4.80 1.11 -23.40
N ALA A 40 -6.09 1.35 -23.68
CA ALA A 40 -7.07 1.64 -22.64
C ALA A 40 -7.19 0.50 -21.63
N THR A 41 -7.18 -0.76 -22.07
CA THR A 41 -7.19 -1.91 -21.16
C THR A 41 -5.90 -2.04 -20.36
N LEU A 42 -4.73 -1.78 -20.96
CA LEU A 42 -3.45 -1.84 -20.26
C LEU A 42 -3.30 -0.72 -19.22
N VAL A 43 -3.78 0.49 -19.53
CA VAL A 43 -3.74 1.63 -18.60
C VAL A 43 -4.73 1.42 -17.44
N MET A 44 -5.91 0.86 -17.72
CA MET A 44 -6.89 0.54 -16.67
C MET A 44 -6.34 -0.52 -15.70
N ASP A 45 -5.66 -1.54 -16.21
CA ASP A 45 -5.01 -2.59 -15.41
C ASP A 45 -3.90 -2.03 -14.50
N PHE A 46 -3.16 -1.01 -14.94
CA PHE A 46 -2.20 -0.30 -14.09
C PHE A 46 -2.86 0.63 -13.06
N GLY A 47 -4.07 1.13 -13.32
CA GLY A 47 -4.81 1.98 -12.39
C GLY A 47 -5.21 1.25 -11.11
N ASP A 48 -5.60 -0.02 -11.25
CA ASP A 48 -5.98 -0.88 -10.11
C ASP A 48 -4.76 -1.43 -9.36
N SER A 49 -3.57 -1.43 -9.98
CA SER A 49 -2.32 -1.92 -9.38
C SER A 49 -1.54 -0.85 -8.62
N VAL A 50 -2.06 0.38 -8.50
CA VAL A 50 -1.49 1.37 -7.58
C VAL A 50 -2.03 1.05 -6.19
N GLU A 51 -1.40 0.09 -5.51
CA GLU A 51 -1.59 -0.12 -4.07
C GLU A 51 -1.41 1.23 -3.37
N GLN A 52 -2.48 1.73 -2.74
CA GLN A 52 -2.40 2.96 -1.96
C GLN A 52 -1.72 2.61 -0.65
N GLU A 53 -0.45 2.98 -0.51
CA GLU A 53 0.24 2.84 0.77
C GLU A 53 -0.57 3.52 1.88
N ALA A 54 -0.70 2.84 3.01
CA ALA A 54 -1.42 3.38 4.16
C ALA A 54 -0.60 4.55 4.72
N ASN A 55 -1.18 5.75 4.77
CA ASN A 55 -0.54 6.93 5.31
C ASN A 55 -1.24 7.38 6.59
N ALA A 56 -0.45 7.59 7.63
CA ALA A 56 -0.85 8.24 8.87
C ALA A 56 0.36 8.94 9.50
N GLY A 57 0.11 10.04 10.21
CA GLY A 57 1.11 10.68 11.05
C GLY A 57 1.02 10.13 12.47
N VAL A 58 1.99 9.33 12.89
CA VAL A 58 2.09 8.77 14.24
C VAL A 58 3.36 9.29 14.89
N VAL A 59 3.27 9.64 16.17
CA VAL A 59 4.41 10.03 16.99
C VAL A 59 4.57 9.01 18.10
N ILE A 60 5.81 8.57 18.33
CA ILE A 60 6.17 7.71 19.45
C ILE A 60 7.15 8.50 20.31
N GLU A 61 6.80 8.70 21.58
CA GLU A 61 7.63 9.42 22.55
C GLU A 61 8.02 8.49 23.69
N THR A 62 9.31 8.35 23.95
CA THR A 62 9.83 7.59 25.09
C THR A 62 10.16 8.55 26.23
N THR A 63 9.59 8.32 27.41
CA THR A 63 9.81 9.14 28.62
C THR A 63 10.07 8.23 29.81
N GLY A 64 11.33 8.15 30.26
CA GLY A 64 11.70 7.26 31.36
C GLY A 64 11.49 5.80 30.95
N SER A 65 10.67 5.07 31.73
CA SER A 65 10.29 3.66 31.48
C SER A 65 9.01 3.50 30.64
N ASP A 66 8.43 4.60 30.14
CA ASP A 66 7.19 4.58 29.36
C ASP A 66 7.45 4.98 27.90
N ALA A 67 6.70 4.39 26.97
CA ALA A 67 6.64 4.80 25.57
C ALA A 67 5.19 5.12 25.19
N THR A 68 4.90 6.37 24.83
CA THR A 68 3.55 6.79 24.41
C THR A 68 3.49 6.90 22.90
N VAL A 69 2.58 6.17 22.28
CA VAL A 69 2.26 6.24 20.86
C VAL A 69 1.01 7.09 20.67
N THR A 70 1.07 8.13 19.84
CA THR A 70 -0.04 9.04 19.57
C THR A 70 -0.33 9.11 18.08
N TRP A 71 -1.59 8.89 17.70
CA TRP A 71 -2.03 9.11 16.33
C TRP A 71 -2.32 10.59 16.10
N GLN A 72 -1.43 11.31 15.40
CA GLN A 72 -1.52 12.75 15.24
C GLN A 72 -2.29 13.19 13.98
N THR A 73 -2.10 12.48 12.86
CA THR A 73 -2.72 12.83 11.57
C THR A 73 -3.34 11.59 10.93
N GLY A 74 -4.62 11.66 10.57
CA GLY A 74 -5.37 10.53 10.01
C GLY A 74 -4.83 9.97 8.69
N GLY A 75 -4.49 10.85 7.74
CA GLY A 75 -4.14 10.40 6.39
C GLY A 75 -5.27 9.58 5.75
N ASN A 76 -4.94 8.42 5.15
CA ASN A 76 -5.90 7.44 4.62
C ASN A 76 -5.96 6.14 5.47
N ALA A 77 -5.40 6.16 6.68
CA ALA A 77 -5.51 5.04 7.60
C ALA A 77 -6.85 5.05 8.34
N GLU A 78 -7.48 3.89 8.47
CA GLU A 78 -8.69 3.67 9.27
C GLU A 78 -8.34 3.36 10.72
N TRP A 79 -7.28 2.56 10.94
CA TRP A 79 -6.72 2.31 12.26
C TRP A 79 -5.19 2.17 12.21
N ILE A 80 -4.57 2.28 13.39
CA ILE A 80 -3.13 2.04 13.57
C ILE A 80 -2.97 0.80 14.43
N ASP A 81 -2.35 -0.23 13.87
CA ASP A 81 -1.85 -1.36 14.64
C ASP A 81 -0.49 -0.98 15.23
N LEU A 82 -0.30 -1.25 16.51
CA LEU A 82 1.03 -1.17 17.11
C LEU A 82 1.78 -2.48 16.86
N ASN A 83 3.08 -2.51 17.02
CA ASN A 83 3.86 -3.75 17.07
C ASN A 83 5.07 -3.55 17.96
N VAL A 84 5.16 -4.34 19.01
CA VAL A 84 6.30 -4.31 19.93
C VAL A 84 7.10 -5.58 19.71
N ASP A 85 8.28 -5.43 19.12
CA ASP A 85 9.26 -6.50 18.99
C ASP A 85 10.29 -6.32 20.11
N SER A 86 10.27 -7.22 21.09
CA SER A 86 11.19 -7.16 22.21
C SER A 86 12.39 -8.10 22.02
N SER A 87 13.53 -7.68 22.56
CA SER A 87 14.76 -8.47 22.48
C SER A 87 14.69 -9.80 23.24
N THR A 88 13.71 -9.95 24.13
CA THR A 88 13.44 -11.14 24.95
C THR A 88 12.06 -11.71 24.63
N GLN A 89 12.06 -12.86 23.92
CA GLN A 89 10.90 -13.56 23.32
C GLN A 89 9.66 -13.80 24.21
N ALA A 90 9.71 -13.54 25.52
CA ALA A 90 8.66 -13.88 26.49
C ALA A 90 7.41 -12.98 26.42
N CYS A 91 7.40 -11.93 25.59
CA CYS A 91 6.48 -10.79 25.77
C CYS A 91 5.48 -10.58 24.62
N ALA A 92 5.64 -11.32 23.53
CA ALA A 92 4.69 -11.34 22.42
C ALA A 92 3.32 -11.99 22.78
N ASP A 93 3.28 -12.77 23.86
CA ASP A 93 2.12 -13.61 24.21
C ASP A 93 1.16 -12.96 25.23
N VAL A 94 1.60 -11.98 26.03
CA VAL A 94 0.78 -11.42 27.13
C VAL A 94 -0.30 -10.46 26.62
N TRP A 95 -0.02 -9.72 25.54
CA TRP A 95 -0.92 -8.72 24.97
C TRP A 95 -2.10 -9.32 24.19
N GLN A 96 -2.00 -10.57 23.73
CA GLN A 96 -3.08 -11.25 22.98
C GLN A 96 -4.27 -11.65 23.88
N ALA A 97 -4.06 -11.70 25.21
CA ALA A 97 -5.07 -12.19 26.14
C ALA A 97 -6.19 -11.17 26.44
N GLU A 98 -5.95 -9.87 26.20
CA GLU A 98 -6.88 -8.80 26.60
C GLU A 98 -7.83 -8.36 25.48
N ASN A 99 -7.50 -8.66 24.21
CA ASN A 99 -8.33 -8.32 23.05
C ASN A 99 -8.54 -9.55 22.13
N PRO A 100 -9.55 -10.40 22.40
CA PRO A 100 -9.74 -11.69 21.73
C PRO A 100 -10.40 -11.56 20.33
N GLY A 101 -10.04 -10.52 19.58
CA GLY A 101 -10.49 -10.25 18.21
C GLY A 101 -9.37 -9.84 17.25
N SER A 102 -8.18 -9.52 17.78
CA SER A 102 -7.02 -9.09 17.01
C SER A 102 -6.30 -10.34 16.47
N GLY A 103 -6.41 -10.61 15.17
CA GLY A 103 -5.81 -11.78 14.51
C GLY A 103 -4.30 -11.68 14.27
N GLY A 104 -3.54 -11.09 15.20
CA GLY A 104 -2.10 -10.90 15.10
C GLY A 104 -1.45 -10.71 16.46
N SER A 105 -0.14 -10.97 16.55
CA SER A 105 0.70 -10.80 17.74
C SER A 105 0.32 -9.54 18.54
N GLY A 106 0.21 -9.67 19.86
CA GLY A 106 -0.61 -8.81 20.70
C GLY A 106 -0.13 -7.37 20.75
N THR A 107 -0.92 -6.48 20.16
CA THR A 107 -0.53 -5.11 19.91
C THR A 107 -1.77 -4.21 19.99
N GLY A 108 -1.66 -3.07 20.68
CA GLY A 108 -2.77 -2.11 20.80
C GLY A 108 -3.20 -1.56 19.44
N GLU A 109 -4.45 -1.14 19.34
CA GLU A 109 -5.03 -0.52 18.14
C GLU A 109 -5.46 0.91 18.48
N LEU A 110 -5.07 1.89 17.65
CA LEU A 110 -5.64 3.24 17.71
C LEU A 110 -6.63 3.39 16.56
N SER A 111 -7.92 3.51 16.90
CA SER A 111 -9.02 3.62 15.93
C SER A 111 -9.54 5.05 15.73
N THR A 112 -8.89 6.05 16.32
CA THR A 112 -9.28 7.46 16.12
C THR A 112 -8.08 8.39 16.18
N VAL A 113 -8.04 9.37 15.28
CA VAL A 113 -7.04 10.43 15.29
C VAL A 113 -7.11 11.22 16.59
N GLY A 114 -5.96 11.36 17.25
CA GLY A 114 -5.81 11.96 18.57
C GLY A 114 -5.84 10.97 19.73
N ALA A 115 -6.10 9.68 19.45
CA ALA A 115 -5.91 8.63 20.44
C ALA A 115 -4.41 8.47 20.75
N SER A 116 -4.13 8.04 21.98
CA SER A 116 -2.78 7.72 22.44
C SER A 116 -2.82 6.46 23.28
N GLU A 117 -1.83 5.59 23.10
CA GLU A 117 -1.62 4.42 23.93
C GLU A 117 -0.24 4.53 24.59
N THR A 118 -0.19 4.30 25.90
CA THR A 118 1.06 4.31 26.66
C THR A 118 1.46 2.87 26.97
N LEU A 119 2.65 2.51 26.52
CA LEU A 119 3.33 1.27 26.82
C LEU A 119 4.21 1.52 28.05
N ASP A 120 3.95 0.83 29.16
CA ASP A 120 4.76 0.88 30.39
C ASP A 120 5.52 -0.46 30.53
N GLU A 121 6.69 -0.42 31.17
CA GLU A 121 7.47 -1.58 31.64
C GLU A 121 6.63 -2.55 32.51
N SER A 122 5.51 -2.09 33.07
CA SER A 122 4.56 -2.91 33.82
C SER A 122 3.62 -3.77 32.97
N ILE A 123 3.68 -3.70 31.64
CA ILE A 123 2.74 -4.42 30.80
C ILE A 123 3.12 -5.88 30.64
N GLY A 124 2.72 -6.61 31.67
CA GLY A 124 2.19 -7.94 31.52
C GLY A 124 1.09 -8.18 32.55
N GLY A 125 -0.11 -8.36 32.00
CA GLY A 125 -1.23 -8.96 32.70
C GLY A 125 -2.15 -7.97 33.41
N VAL A 126 -3.31 -7.75 32.79
CA VAL A 126 -4.56 -7.63 33.53
C VAL A 126 -4.67 -8.82 34.48
N GLY A 127 -4.64 -8.53 35.78
CA GLY A 127 -5.01 -9.50 36.82
C GLY A 127 -3.96 -9.82 37.88
N GLY A 128 -2.88 -9.05 38.02
CA GLY A 128 -2.12 -9.03 39.29
C GLY A 128 -1.42 -10.35 39.67
N THR A 129 -1.17 -11.24 38.73
CA THR A 129 -0.26 -12.38 38.93
C THR A 129 1.05 -12.13 38.18
N SER A 130 1.97 -11.51 38.91
CA SER A 130 3.43 -11.48 38.75
C SER A 130 4.04 -12.50 37.76
N ASN A 131 4.41 -12.04 36.56
CA ASN A 131 5.71 -12.24 35.89
C ASN A 131 5.64 -11.66 34.48
N ALA A 132 5.46 -10.35 34.42
CA ALA A 132 5.41 -9.58 33.21
C ALA A 132 6.81 -9.15 32.80
N CYS A 133 7.32 -9.72 31.73
CA CYS A 133 8.08 -8.98 30.72
C CYS A 133 8.68 -7.62 31.12
N GLN A 134 9.79 -7.67 31.84
CA GLN A 134 10.65 -6.51 32.04
C GLN A 134 11.60 -6.45 30.85
N ASP A 135 11.08 -6.07 29.68
CA ASP A 135 11.94 -5.89 28.51
C ASP A 135 12.62 -4.54 28.63
N GLU A 136 13.89 -4.57 29.04
CA GLU A 136 14.74 -3.40 29.14
C GLU A 136 15.02 -2.80 27.75
N SER A 137 14.72 -3.47 26.63
CA SER A 137 14.84 -2.89 25.29
C SER A 137 14.05 -3.62 24.20
N GLY A 138 13.62 -2.86 23.19
CA GLY A 138 12.88 -3.36 22.03
C GLY A 138 12.61 -2.30 20.98
N THR A 139 11.75 -2.63 20.02
CA THR A 139 11.33 -1.77 18.92
C THR A 139 9.81 -1.70 18.88
N ILE A 140 9.27 -0.48 18.92
CA ILE A 140 7.85 -0.20 18.71
C ILE A 140 7.68 0.26 17.27
N SER A 141 6.78 -0.38 16.53
CA SER A 141 6.38 0.01 15.18
C SER A 141 4.91 0.36 15.17
N ALA A 142 4.57 1.49 14.55
CA ALA A 142 3.20 1.86 14.24
C ALA A 142 2.92 1.53 12.78
N ILE A 143 1.86 0.76 12.55
CA ILE A 143 1.45 0.26 11.25
C ILE A 143 0.10 0.87 10.92
N ALA A 144 0.06 1.73 9.92
CA ALA A 144 -1.20 2.25 9.39
C ALA A 144 -1.90 1.17 8.57
N VAL A 145 -3.23 1.08 8.73
CA VAL A 145 -4.06 0.14 7.97
C VAL A 145 -5.22 0.88 7.32
N THR A 146 -5.43 0.68 6.02
CA THR A 146 -6.56 1.26 5.25
C THR A 146 -7.82 0.38 5.34
N GLU A 147 -8.97 0.92 4.93
CA GLU A 147 -10.23 0.15 4.80
C GLU A 147 -10.08 -1.05 3.84
N ASP A 148 -9.24 -0.91 2.81
CA ASP A 148 -8.96 -1.96 1.82
C ASP A 148 -7.99 -3.04 2.36
N GLY A 149 -7.41 -2.82 3.56
CA GLY A 149 -6.52 -3.76 4.24
C GLY A 149 -5.03 -3.59 3.91
N ASP A 150 -4.65 -2.51 3.23
CA ASP A 150 -3.25 -2.18 2.97
C ASP A 150 -2.57 -1.81 4.28
N ARG A 151 -1.36 -2.35 4.53
CA ARG A 151 -0.61 -2.14 5.78
C ARG A 151 0.74 -1.50 5.47
N THR A 152 1.05 -0.40 6.16
CA THR A 152 2.32 0.31 5.98
C THR A 152 2.89 0.73 7.33
N VAL A 153 4.17 0.44 7.56
CA VAL A 153 4.86 0.92 8.78
C VAL A 153 5.12 2.41 8.62
N VAL A 154 4.46 3.22 9.44
CA VAL A 154 4.52 4.69 9.35
C VAL A 154 5.49 5.33 10.34
N GLN A 155 5.76 4.65 11.45
CA GLN A 155 6.75 5.08 12.43
C GLN A 155 7.35 3.88 13.15
N THR A 156 8.63 3.99 13.49
CA THR A 156 9.31 3.00 14.33
C THR A 156 10.22 3.73 15.30
N GLU A 157 10.20 3.32 16.56
CA GLU A 157 11.10 3.82 17.60
C GLU A 157 11.66 2.68 18.42
N ASN A 158 12.93 2.81 18.81
CA ASN A 158 13.55 1.88 19.73
C ASN A 158 13.41 2.42 21.16
N PHE A 159 13.12 1.53 22.10
CA PHE A 159 13.16 1.85 23.52
C PHE A 159 14.25 1.05 24.21
N ASP A 160 14.87 1.68 25.22
CA ASP A 160 15.84 1.09 26.14
C ASP A 160 15.59 1.71 27.52
N PHE A 161 15.13 0.90 28.47
CA PHE A 161 14.68 1.29 29.80
C PHE A 161 15.71 0.99 30.91
N ASN A 162 16.99 0.78 30.56
CA ASN A 162 18.12 0.56 31.48
C ASN A 162 18.13 1.42 32.76
#